data_AF-A0A661HFI3-F1
#
_entry.id   AF-A0A661HFI3-F1
#
_cell.length_a   1.000
_cell.length_b   1.000
_cell.length_c   1.000
_cell.angle_alpha   90.00
_cell.angle_beta   90.00
_cell.angle_gamma   90.00
#
_symmetry.space_group_name_H-M   'P 1'
#
loop_
_entity.id
_entity.type
_entity.pdbx_description
1 polymer ?
#
loop_
_entity_poly.entity_id
_entity_poly.type
_entity_poly.pdbx_seq_one_letter_code
_entity_poly.pdbx_strand_id
1 'polypeptide(L)'
;QYKADAKNDMCRVVSGEIELQFETGMPQVANLEDKSEQLQESWAPYHAGLTAHEAGHQKIFRRLGQELSRAFSRVGEVACNDLSDKLERVADRVSMRIQQMSEDYDVETNHGGFTTPSLQGRPE
;
A
#
# COMPACT_ATOMS: atom_id res chain seq x y z
N GLN A 1 5.37 2.13 17.23
CA GLN A 1 5.76 2.03 18.67
C GLN A 1 4.51 1.78 19.50
N TYR A 2 4.60 1.14 20.67
CA TYR A 2 3.44 0.92 21.55
C TYR A 2 3.76 1.22 23.02
N LYS A 3 2.72 1.54 23.78
CA LYS A 3 2.74 1.64 25.24
C LYS A 3 1.91 0.48 25.82
N ALA A 4 2.42 -0.11 26.88
CA ALA A 4 1.73 -1.18 27.60
C ALA A 4 1.71 -0.87 29.11
N ASP A 5 0.60 -1.23 29.75
CA ASP A 5 0.49 -1.25 31.20
C ASP A 5 0.83 -2.66 31.69
N ALA A 6 1.48 -2.75 32.85
CA ALA A 6 1.86 -4.00 33.48
C ALA A 6 1.26 -4.12 34.89
N LYS A 7 0.69 -5.27 35.22
CA LYS A 7 0.15 -5.61 36.55
C LYS A 7 0.31 -7.10 36.80
N ASN A 8 0.97 -7.48 37.90
CA ASN A 8 1.17 -8.89 38.29
C ASN A 8 1.73 -9.77 37.16
N ASP A 9 2.83 -9.35 36.51
CA ASP A 9 3.45 -10.00 35.34
C ASP A 9 2.56 -10.15 34.09
N MET A 10 1.40 -9.50 34.09
CA MET A 10 0.51 -9.41 32.95
C MET A 10 0.60 -8.02 32.32
N CYS A 11 0.70 -7.97 31.00
CA CYS A 11 0.81 -6.74 30.22
C CYS A 11 -0.35 -6.62 29.22
N ARG A 12 -0.77 -5.38 28.99
CA ARG A 12 -1.78 -5.02 27.99
C ARG A 12 -1.36 -3.78 27.22
N VAL A 13 -1.53 -3.79 25.90
CA VAL A 13 -1.33 -2.58 25.08
C VAL A 13 -2.42 -1.55 25.40
N VAL A 14 -1.99 -0.35 25.77
CA VAL A 14 -2.87 0.80 26.04
C VAL A 14 -2.95 1.75 24.86
N SER A 15 -1.86 1.90 24.11
CA SER A 15 -1.84 2.69 22.89
C SER A 15 -0.72 2.24 21.96
N GLY A 16 -0.89 2.54 20.67
CA GLY A 16 0.10 2.29 19.64
C GLY A 16 0.06 3.40 18.61
N GLU A 17 1.24 3.80 18.15
CA GLU A 17 1.42 4.75 17.06
C GLU A 17 2.15 4.04 15.92
N ILE A 18 1.61 4.22 14.71
CA ILE A 18 2.12 3.63 13.48
C ILE A 18 2.32 4.77 12.50
N GLU A 19 3.58 4.94 12.11
CA GLU A 19 3.98 5.85 11.07
C GLU A 19 4.17 5.04 9.78
N LEU A 20 3.61 5.53 8.69
CA LEU A 20 3.74 4.93 7.37
C LEU A 20 4.37 5.96 6.43
N GLN A 21 5.53 5.64 5.89
CA GLN A 21 6.16 6.40 4.82
C GLN A 21 5.97 5.66 3.51
N PHE A 22 5.57 6.40 2.47
CA PHE A 22 5.36 5.86 1.14
C PHE A 22 6.36 6.48 0.18
N GLU A 23 7.10 5.63 -0.52
CA GLU A 23 7.93 6.02 -1.64
C GLU A 23 7.42 5.29 -2.87
N THR A 24 7.02 6.06 -3.89
CA THR A 24 6.50 5.53 -5.15
C THR A 24 7.45 5.91 -6.26
N GLY A 25 8.04 4.91 -6.91
CA GLY A 25 8.83 5.10 -8.12
C GLY A 25 7.92 5.37 -9.31
N MET A 26 8.13 6.49 -10.01
CA MET A 26 7.39 6.84 -11.21
C MET A 26 8.31 6.83 -12.43
N PRO A 27 7.90 6.23 -13.56
CA PRO A 27 8.69 6.26 -14.78
C PRO A 27 8.73 7.68 -15.35
N GLN A 28 9.85 8.03 -15.97
CA GLN A 28 10.03 9.28 -16.69
C GLN A 28 10.55 9.01 -18.10
N VAL A 29 10.13 9.83 -19.04
CA VAL A 29 10.66 9.84 -20.41
C VAL A 29 11.58 11.05 -20.54
N ALA A 30 12.87 10.80 -20.76
CA ALA A 30 13.83 11.86 -21.01
C ALA A 30 13.57 12.51 -22.38
N ASN A 31 13.59 13.85 -22.40
CA ASN A 31 13.33 14.68 -23.57
C ASN A 31 12.04 14.26 -24.31
N LEU A 32 10.90 14.28 -23.59
CA LEU A 32 9.61 13.86 -24.15
C LEU A 32 9.23 14.69 -25.38
N GLU A 33 9.59 15.98 -25.38
CA GLU A 33 9.41 16.94 -26.46
C GLU A 33 10.12 16.54 -27.77
N ASP A 34 11.21 15.76 -27.68
CA ASP A 34 11.96 15.27 -28.83
C ASP A 34 11.41 13.93 -29.37
N LYS A 35 10.40 13.36 -28.71
CA LYS A 35 9.81 12.08 -29.10
C LYS A 35 8.73 12.25 -30.17
N SER A 36 8.29 11.13 -30.75
CA SER A 36 7.17 11.14 -31.69
C SER A 36 5.92 11.75 -31.06
N GLU A 37 5.12 12.47 -31.85
CA GLU A 37 3.83 13.04 -31.40
C GLU A 37 2.96 11.97 -30.74
N GLN A 38 2.94 10.76 -31.29
CA GLN A 38 2.22 9.62 -30.73
C GLN A 38 2.67 9.28 -29.29
N LEU A 39 3.97 9.34 -29.00
CA LEU A 39 4.46 9.09 -27.64
C LEU A 39 4.09 10.25 -26.71
N GLN A 40 4.20 11.49 -27.18
CA GLN A 40 3.81 12.67 -26.41
C GLN A 40 2.32 12.63 -26.01
N GLU A 41 1.45 12.30 -26.97
CA GLU A 41 0.00 12.20 -26.78
C GLU A 41 -0.42 11.04 -25.87
N SER A 42 0.27 9.90 -25.96
CA SER A 42 -0.04 8.72 -25.15
C SER A 42 0.58 8.74 -23.75
N TRP A 43 1.65 9.51 -23.53
CA TRP A 43 2.38 9.53 -22.27
C TRP A 43 1.59 10.15 -21.12
N ALA A 44 1.00 11.33 -21.33
CA ALA A 44 0.25 12.03 -20.29
C ALA A 44 -0.90 11.19 -19.69
N PRO A 45 -1.79 10.57 -20.49
CA PRO A 45 -2.87 9.77 -19.93
C PRO A 45 -2.36 8.44 -19.32
N TYR A 46 -1.32 7.82 -19.89
CA TYR A 46 -0.66 6.67 -19.26
C TYR A 46 -0.13 7.02 -17.87
N HIS A 47 0.65 8.09 -17.77
CA HIS A 47 1.27 8.51 -16.51
C HIS A 47 0.23 8.91 -15.46
N ALA A 48 -0.86 9.56 -15.88
CA ALA A 48 -1.98 9.87 -14.99
C ALA A 48 -2.68 8.59 -14.47
N GLY A 49 -2.89 7.60 -15.34
CA GLY A 49 -3.43 6.29 -14.96
C GLY A 49 -2.55 5.56 -13.95
N LEU A 50 -1.24 5.50 -14.23
CA LEU A 50 -0.26 4.91 -13.31
C LEU A 50 -0.22 5.65 -11.97
N THR A 51 -0.22 6.98 -11.98
CA THR A 51 -0.26 7.79 -10.73
C THR A 51 -1.49 7.44 -9.88
N ALA A 52 -2.65 7.25 -10.51
CA ALA A 52 -3.87 6.88 -9.83
C ALA A 52 -3.82 5.46 -9.27
N HIS A 53 -3.22 4.51 -10.01
CA HIS A 53 -2.97 3.13 -9.58
C HIS A 53 -2.08 3.09 -8.33
N GLU A 54 -0.94 3.78 -8.35
CA GLU A 54 -0.03 3.84 -7.20
C GLU A 54 -0.67 4.50 -5.98
N ALA A 55 -1.48 5.54 -6.17
CA ALA A 55 -2.28 6.14 -5.09
C ALA A 55 -3.33 5.15 -4.54
N GLY A 56 -3.79 4.19 -5.34
CA GLY A 56 -4.63 3.07 -4.93
C GLY A 56 -3.93 2.17 -3.91
N HIS A 57 -2.71 1.72 -4.22
CA HIS A 57 -1.88 0.97 -3.27
C HIS A 57 -1.66 1.72 -1.97
N GLN A 58 -1.31 3.02 -2.03
CA GLN A 58 -1.14 3.83 -0.82
C GLN A 58 -2.41 3.86 0.05
N LYS A 59 -3.61 3.93 -0.56
CA LYS A 59 -4.88 3.85 0.19
C LYS A 59 -5.07 2.49 0.86
N ILE A 60 -4.68 1.40 0.20
CA ILE A 60 -4.72 0.06 0.76
C ILE A 60 -3.78 -0.03 1.97
N PHE A 61 -2.52 0.37 1.82
CA PHE A 61 -1.55 0.34 2.91
C PHE A 61 -1.87 1.29 4.06
N ARG A 62 -2.55 2.42 3.83
CA ARG A 62 -3.07 3.26 4.93
C ARG A 62 -4.05 2.51 5.83
N ARG A 63 -4.73 1.47 5.33
CA ARG A 63 -5.58 0.61 6.17
C ARG A 63 -4.76 -0.21 7.16
N LEU A 64 -3.50 -0.54 6.85
CA LEU A 64 -2.59 -1.27 7.75
C LEU A 64 -2.53 -0.64 9.14
N GLY A 65 -2.31 0.68 9.23
CA GLY A 65 -2.22 1.37 10.52
C GLY A 65 -3.51 1.25 11.35
N GLN A 66 -4.67 1.39 10.69
CA GLN A 66 -5.97 1.28 11.36
C GLN A 66 -6.28 -0.16 11.80
N GLU A 67 -5.85 -1.14 11.01
CA GLU A 67 -6.09 -2.55 11.30
C GLU A 67 -5.14 -3.10 12.36
N LEU A 68 -3.87 -2.72 12.31
CA LEU A 68 -2.89 -3.03 13.35
C LEU A 68 -3.31 -2.45 14.70
N SER A 69 -3.72 -1.18 14.75
CA SER A 69 -4.22 -0.55 15.98
C SER A 69 -5.44 -1.31 16.55
N ARG A 70 -6.38 -1.69 15.67
CA ARG A 70 -7.54 -2.51 16.05
C ARG A 70 -7.16 -3.93 16.48
N ALA A 71 -6.12 -4.52 15.89
CA ALA A 71 -5.69 -5.86 16.22
C ALA A 71 -4.90 -5.91 17.53
N PHE A 72 -4.03 -4.93 17.78
CA PHE A 72 -3.28 -4.80 19.03
C PHE A 72 -4.21 -4.57 20.22
N SER A 73 -5.26 -3.75 20.08
CA SER A 73 -6.26 -3.57 21.16
C SER A 73 -7.05 -4.84 21.49
N ARG A 74 -7.08 -5.83 20.59
CA ARG A 74 -7.74 -7.13 20.78
C ARG A 74 -6.82 -8.23 21.33
N VAL A 75 -5.52 -8.00 21.43
CA VAL A 75 -4.58 -8.96 22.04
C VAL A 75 -4.96 -9.26 23.49
N GLY A 76 -5.58 -8.29 24.18
CA GLY A 76 -5.99 -8.44 25.56
C GLY A 76 -4.79 -8.37 26.50
N GLU A 77 -4.97 -8.97 27.69
CA GLU A 77 -3.92 -9.08 28.70
C GLU A 77 -3.19 -10.41 28.52
N VAL A 78 -1.86 -10.38 28.48
CA VAL A 78 -0.99 -11.54 28.28
C VAL A 78 0.21 -11.45 29.23
N ALA A 79 0.93 -12.55 29.45
CA ALA A 79 2.16 -12.48 30.25
C ALA A 79 3.14 -11.48 29.59
N CYS A 80 3.80 -10.65 30.40
CA CYS A 80 4.64 -9.56 29.89
C CYS A 80 5.78 -10.04 28.99
N ASN A 81 6.32 -11.23 29.26
CA ASN A 81 7.34 -11.89 28.44
C ASN A 81 6.80 -12.35 27.07
N ASP A 82 5.49 -12.60 26.96
CA ASP A 82 4.85 -13.07 25.72
C ASP A 82 4.28 -11.93 24.86
N LEU A 83 4.18 -10.71 25.41
CA LEU A 83 3.50 -9.60 24.75
C LEU A 83 4.13 -9.25 23.41
N SER A 84 5.46 -9.16 23.34
CA SER A 84 6.18 -8.80 22.11
C SER A 84 5.88 -9.79 20.99
N ASP A 85 6.12 -11.07 21.22
CA ASP A 85 5.90 -12.12 20.22
C ASP A 85 4.43 -12.21 19.80
N LYS A 86 3.49 -11.91 20.71
CA LYS A 86 2.06 -11.89 20.39
C LYS A 86 1.73 -10.73 19.45
N LEU A 87 2.28 -9.54 19.72
CA LEU A 87 2.09 -8.37 18.86
C LEU A 87 2.75 -8.55 17.49
N GLU A 88 3.94 -9.14 17.43
CA GLU A 88 4.64 -9.46 16.18
C GLU A 88 3.80 -10.40 15.30
N ARG A 89 3.32 -11.52 15.86
CA ARG A 89 2.45 -12.46 15.12
C ARG A 89 1.15 -11.81 14.64
N VAL A 90 0.61 -10.86 15.39
CA VAL A 90 -0.56 -10.08 14.96
C VAL A 90 -0.18 -9.13 13.83
N ALA A 91 0.97 -8.47 13.95
CA ALA A 91 1.46 -7.56 12.93
C ALA A 91 1.68 -8.28 11.60
N ASP A 92 2.37 -9.41 11.60
CA ASP A 92 2.63 -10.23 10.42
C ASP A 92 1.34 -10.62 9.71
N ARG A 93 0.34 -11.08 10.46
CA ARG A 93 -0.96 -11.47 9.89
C ARG A 93 -1.65 -10.31 9.21
N VAL A 94 -1.67 -9.13 9.84
CA VAL A 94 -2.32 -7.95 9.25
C VAL A 94 -1.54 -7.48 8.03
N SER A 95 -0.21 -7.45 8.10
CA SER A 95 0.68 -7.09 6.99
C SER A 95 0.49 -8.02 5.79
N MET A 96 0.46 -9.34 6.00
CA MET A 96 0.19 -10.32 4.94
C MET A 96 -1.17 -10.10 4.26
N ARG A 97 -2.20 -9.77 5.04
CA ARG A 97 -3.52 -9.49 4.48
C ARG A 97 -3.53 -8.23 3.62
N ILE A 98 -2.89 -7.16 4.09
CA ILE A 98 -2.78 -5.90 3.35
C ILE A 98 -1.96 -6.11 2.06
N GLN A 99 -0.89 -6.91 2.13
CA GLN A 99 -0.10 -7.30 0.97
C GLN A 99 -0.96 -8.04 -0.05
N GLN A 100 -1.76 -9.03 0.38
CA GLN A 100 -2.68 -9.73 -0.52
C GLN A 100 -3.70 -8.77 -1.15
N MET A 101 -4.28 -7.85 -0.38
CA MET A 101 -5.19 -6.85 -0.94
C MET A 101 -4.53 -5.94 -1.98
N SER A 102 -3.24 -5.65 -1.81
CA SER A 102 -2.44 -4.90 -2.79
C SER A 102 -2.25 -5.70 -4.08
N GLU A 103 -1.93 -7.00 -3.97
CA GLU A 103 -1.78 -7.89 -5.12
C GLU A 103 -3.10 -8.15 -5.85
N ASP A 104 -4.20 -8.30 -5.11
CA ASP A 104 -5.54 -8.44 -5.69
C ASP A 104 -5.90 -7.16 -6.47
N TYR A 105 -5.57 -5.98 -5.93
CA TYR A 105 -5.80 -4.70 -6.59
C TYR A 105 -5.02 -4.58 -7.91
N ASP A 106 -3.77 -5.05 -7.92
CA ASP A 106 -2.97 -5.18 -9.14
C ASP A 106 -3.67 -6.05 -10.19
N VAL A 107 -4.21 -7.21 -9.81
CA VAL A 107 -4.95 -8.08 -10.74
C VAL A 107 -6.22 -7.39 -11.24
N GLU A 108 -6.98 -6.75 -10.35
CA GLU A 108 -8.25 -6.07 -10.68
C GLU A 108 -8.08 -4.90 -11.64
N THR A 109 -6.98 -4.13 -11.52
CA THR A 109 -6.69 -2.99 -12.39
C THR A 109 -5.80 -3.35 -13.57
N ASN A 110 -5.46 -4.64 -13.75
CA ASN A 110 -4.48 -5.11 -14.73
C ASN A 110 -3.14 -4.35 -14.62
N HIS A 111 -2.64 -4.23 -13.39
CA HIS A 111 -1.43 -3.49 -13.02
C HIS A 111 -1.46 -2.02 -13.47
N GLY A 112 -2.59 -1.36 -13.29
CA GLY A 112 -2.78 0.01 -13.78
C GLY A 112 -2.84 0.09 -15.31
N GLY A 113 -3.31 -0.99 -15.95
CA GLY A 113 -3.34 -1.14 -17.40
C GLY A 113 -4.06 0.03 -18.07
N PHE A 114 -3.34 0.70 -18.96
CA PHE A 114 -3.86 1.80 -19.77
C PHE A 114 -3.90 1.36 -21.23
N THR A 115 -5.08 1.44 -21.87
CA THR A 115 -5.22 1.28 -23.31
C THR A 115 -5.04 2.62 -24.01
N THR A 116 -3.98 2.75 -24.80
CA THR A 116 -3.89 3.82 -25.81
C THR A 116 -5.01 3.68 -26.83
N PRO A 117 -5.62 4.78 -27.32
CA PRO A 117 -6.55 4.73 -28.44
C PRO A 117 -5.96 3.94 -29.62
N SER A 118 -6.75 3.01 -30.15
CA SER A 118 -6.35 2.10 -31.23
C SER A 118 -5.94 2.84 -32.51
N LEU A 119 -4.88 2.36 -33.17
CA LEU A 119 -4.46 2.71 -34.53
C LEU A 119 -5.46 2.21 -35.58
N GLN A 120 -6.71 2.65 -35.53
CA GLN A 120 -7.66 2.44 -36.62
C GLN A 120 -7.86 3.73 -37.39
N GLY A 121 -7.06 3.89 -38.46
CA GLY A 121 -7.37 4.84 -39.53
C GLY A 121 -6.26 5.80 -39.92
N ARG A 122 -5.19 5.30 -40.55
CA ARG A 122 -4.52 6.07 -41.61
C ARG A 122 -4.49 5.21 -42.87
N PRO A 123 -5.25 5.56 -43.93
CA PRO A 123 -4.98 4.99 -45.24
C PRO A 123 -3.64 5.53 -45.76
N GLU A 124 -2.85 4.66 -46.36
CA GLU A 124 -1.77 5.03 -47.30
C GLU A 124 -2.35 5.70 -48.56
#